data_AF-A0A392PTW2-F1
#
_entry.id   AF-A0A392PTW2-F1
#
_cell.length_a   1.000
_cell.length_b   1.000
_cell.length_c   1.000
_cell.angle_alpha   90.00
_cell.angle_beta   90.00
_cell.angle_gamma   90.00
#
_symmetry.space_group_name_H-M   'P 1'
#
loop_
_entity.id
_entity.type
_entity.pdbx_description
1 polymer ?
#
loop_
_entity_poly.entity_id
_entity_poly.type
_entity_poly.pdbx_seq_one_letter_code
_entity_poly.pdbx_strand_id
1 'polypeptide(L)' 'MVTGTSIGKRYARTDELGVPFAVTVDSTTSVTIRERDTKDQVRVDVEKAASVIREVSEGQRTWEDVWSTFPHHSSTTTDD' A
#
# COMPACT_ATOMS: atom_id res chain seq x y z
N MET A 1 -22.84 28.31 -11.97
CA MET A 1 -23.28 27.20 -11.09
C MET A 1 -22.40 25.99 -11.35
N VAL A 2 -21.44 25.70 -10.47
CA VAL A 2 -21.09 24.36 -9.97
C VAL A 2 -20.50 24.59 -8.58
N THR A 3 -21.28 24.19 -7.59
CA THR A 3 -20.98 23.97 -6.17
C THR A 3 -19.80 22.98 -6.02
N GLY A 4 -18.77 23.21 -5.21
CA GLY A 4 -18.83 23.40 -3.77
C GLY A 4 -18.40 22.11 -3.05
N THR A 5 -17.09 21.83 -2.97
CA THR A 5 -16.46 21.14 -1.82
C THR A 5 -14.96 21.44 -1.87
N SER A 6 -14.54 22.35 -0.99
CA SER A 6 -13.18 22.87 -0.82
C SER A 6 -12.14 21.75 -0.70
N ILE A 7 -11.28 21.66 -1.72
CA ILE A 7 -10.12 20.78 -1.81
C ILE A 7 -9.20 20.90 -0.57
N GLY A 8 -9.21 22.05 0.12
CA GLY A 8 -8.48 22.26 1.37
C GLY A 8 -8.83 21.30 2.52
N LYS A 9 -10.02 20.69 2.54
CA LYS A 9 -10.39 19.67 3.54
C LYS A 9 -9.88 18.25 3.19
N ARG A 10 -9.50 18.00 1.94
CA ARG A 10 -8.88 16.74 1.50
C ARG A 10 -7.38 16.70 1.82
N TYR A 11 -6.68 17.82 1.69
CA TYR A 11 -5.24 17.90 2.02
C TYR A 11 -4.95 17.84 3.52
N ALA A 12 -5.86 18.29 4.38
CA ALA A 12 -5.71 18.19 5.84
C ALA A 12 -5.68 16.74 6.37
N ARG A 13 -6.22 15.76 5.63
CA ARG A 13 -6.08 14.32 5.94
C ARG A 13 -4.81 13.69 5.36
N THR A 14 -4.16 14.37 4.41
CA THR A 14 -2.91 13.92 3.79
C THR A 14 -1.69 14.36 4.61
N ASP A 15 -1.84 15.34 5.52
CA ASP A 15 -0.73 15.89 6.32
C ASP A 15 -0.37 15.02 7.55
N GLU A 16 -1.16 14.00 7.88
CA GLU A 16 -0.91 13.05 8.98
C GLU A 16 0.03 11.88 8.61
N LEU A 17 0.82 11.97 7.52
CA LEU A 17 1.71 10.97 6.87
C LEU A 17 2.63 10.12 7.79
N GLY A 18 2.05 9.36 8.71
CA GLY A 18 2.58 8.13 9.27
C GLY A 18 2.48 7.04 8.22
N VAL A 19 3.27 7.17 7.16
CA VAL A 19 3.28 6.24 6.01
C VAL A 19 3.51 4.80 6.53
N PRO A 20 2.49 3.92 6.50
CA PRO A 20 2.64 2.56 7.00
C PRO A 20 3.30 1.64 5.97
N PHE A 21 3.28 2.02 4.69
CA PHE A 21 3.72 1.20 3.56
C PHE A 21 4.68 1.96 2.64
N ALA A 22 5.82 1.36 2.31
CA ALA A 22 6.77 1.83 1.31
C ALA A 22 6.53 1.11 -0.02
N VAL A 23 6.39 1.85 -1.12
CA VAL A 23 6.12 1.29 -2.45
C VAL A 23 7.34 1.54 -3.34
N THR A 24 7.92 0.47 -3.88
CA THR A 24 9.11 0.51 -4.74
C THR A 24 8.77 -0.05 -6.11
N VAL A 25 9.09 0.67 -7.18
CA VAL A 25 8.87 0.20 -8.55
C VAL A 25 10.14 -0.50 -9.03
N ASP A 26 10.12 -1.83 -9.12
CA ASP A 26 11.30 -2.63 -9.48
C ASP A 26 11.48 -2.74 -11.00
N SER A 27 10.38 -2.75 -11.76
CA SER A 27 10.38 -2.83 -13.22
C SER A 27 9.15 -2.17 -13.82
N THR A 28 9.11 -2.05 -15.16
CA THR A 28 8.00 -1.42 -15.90
C THR A 28 6.62 -2.00 -15.55
N THR A 29 6.55 -3.27 -15.15
CA THR A 29 5.29 -3.96 -14.85
C THR A 29 5.14 -4.36 -13.40
N SER A 30 6.17 -4.20 -12.56
CA SER A 30 6.21 -4.78 -11.22
C SER A 30 6.57 -3.76 -10.17
N VAL A 31 5.81 -3.79 -9.09
CA VAL A 31 5.95 -2.93 -7.92
C VAL A 31 6.02 -3.81 -6.67
N THR A 32 6.95 -3.51 -5.78
CA THR A 32 7.06 -4.15 -4.48
C THR A 32 6.54 -3.21 -3.41
N ILE A 33 5.56 -3.65 -2.63
CA ILE A 33 5.02 -2.91 -1.50
C ILE A 33 5.60 -3.56 -0.24
N ARG A 34 6.12 -2.73 0.67
CA ARG A 34 6.72 -3.13 1.92
C ARG A 34 5.99 -2.48 3.09
N GLU A 35 5.56 -3.26 4.06
CA GLU A 35 4.99 -2.72 5.30
C GLU A 35 6.09 -2.35 6.30
N ARG A 36 5.88 -1.25 7.02
CA ARG A 36 6.84 -0.73 8.01
C ARG A 36 6.96 -1.61 9.25
N ASP A 37 5.84 -2.10 9.77
CA ASP A 37 5.78 -2.74 11.09
C ASP A 37 6.26 -4.20 11.04
N THR A 38 5.78 -4.99 10.08
CA THR A 38 6.21 -6.39 9.87
C THR A 38 7.51 -6.53 9.09
N LYS A 39 7.87 -5.51 8.29
CA LYS A 39 8.92 -5.55 7.26
C LYS A 39 8.63 -6.53 6.12
N ASP A 40 7.39 -7.02 5.99
CA ASP A 40 6.98 -7.91 4.93
C ASP A 40 6.95 -7.20 3.58
N GLN A 41 7.21 -7.97 2.52
CA GLN A 41 7.29 -7.49 1.15
C GLN A 41 6.38 -8.33 0.25
N VAL A 42 5.52 -7.63 -0.50
CA VAL A 42 4.62 -8.21 -1.51
C VAL A 42 4.95 -7.65 -2.87
N ARG A 43 4.96 -8.53 -3.88
CA ARG A 43 5.15 -8.14 -5.27
C ARG A 43 3.82 -8.08 -5.98
N VAL A 44 3.49 -6.92 -6.53
CA VAL A 44 2.22 -6.65 -7.22
C VAL A 44 2.48 -6.09 -8.62
N ASP A 45 1.58 -6.37 -9.55
CA ASP A 45 1.62 -5.74 -10.87
C ASP A 45 1.34 -4.24 -10.74
N VAL A 46 2.01 -3.41 -11.53
CA VAL A 46 1.82 -1.94 -11.50
C VAL A 46 0.37 -1.53 -11.74
N GLU A 47 -0.36 -2.27 -12.58
CA GLU A 47 -1.78 -2.04 -12.86
C GLU A 47 -2.68 -2.31 -11.65
N LYS A 48 -2.27 -3.26 -10.80
CA LYS A 48 -3.00 -3.63 -9.57
C LYS A 48 -2.52 -2.84 -8.36
N ALA A 49 -1.28 -2.38 -8.35
CA ALA A 49 -0.65 -1.66 -7.24
C ALA A 49 -1.47 -0.45 -6.81
N ALA A 50 -1.94 0.36 -7.78
CA ALA A 50 -2.75 1.54 -7.49
C ALA A 50 -4.09 1.19 -6.81
N SER A 51 -4.75 0.13 -7.28
CA SER A 51 -6.01 -0.34 -6.69
C SER A 51 -5.81 -0.91 -5.29
N VAL A 52 -4.76 -1.71 -5.09
CA VAL A 52 -4.41 -2.30 -3.80
C VAL A 52 -4.09 -1.22 -2.77
N ILE A 53 -3.25 -0.25 -3.12
CA ILE A 53 -2.89 0.85 -2.23
C ILE A 53 -4.15 1.66 -1.87
N ARG A 54 -5.06 1.87 -2.83
CA ARG A 54 -6.32 2.56 -2.58
C ARG A 54 -7.22 1.79 -1.61
N GLU A 55 -7.43 0.50 -1.82
CA GLU A 55 -8.25 -0.36 -0.95
C GLU A 55 -7.72 -0.40 0.49
N VAL A 56 -6.41 -0.54 0.64
CA VAL A 56 -5.75 -0.56 1.95
C VAL A 56 -5.80 0.81 2.62
N SER A 57 -5.60 1.89 1.86
CA SER A 57 -5.67 3.27 2.38
C SER A 57 -7.09 3.69 2.76
N GLU A 58 -8.11 3.16 2.06
CA GLU A 58 -9.52 3.40 2.36
C GLU A 58 -10.04 2.49 3.49
N GLY A 59 -9.23 1.56 4.00
CA GLY A 59 -9.60 0.60 5.04
C GLY A 59 -10.59 -0.46 4.55
N GLN A 60 -10.73 -0.62 3.24
CA GLN A 60 -11.59 -1.64 2.61
C GLN A 60 -10.95 -3.03 2.63
N ARG A 61 -9.63 -3.09 2.79
CA ARG A 61 -8.84 -4.31 2.78
C ARG A 61 -7.69 -4.19 3.78
N THR A 62 -7.38 -5.27 4.48
CA THR A 62 -6.27 -5.30 5.45
C THR A 62 -4.95 -5.64 4.77
N TRP A 63 -3.82 -5.31 5.41
CA TRP A 63 -2.51 -5.71 4.90
C TRP A 63 -2.36 -7.23 4.84
N GLU A 64 -2.87 -7.96 5.84
CA GLU A 64 -2.87 -9.42 5.89
C GLU A 64 -3.58 -10.04 4.67
N ASP A 65 -4.71 -9.46 4.25
CA ASP A 65 -5.41 -9.89 3.04
C ASP A 65 -4.55 -9.70 1.79
N VAL A 66 -3.89 -8.55 1.67
CA VAL A 66 -2.97 -8.27 0.55
C VAL A 66 -1.80 -9.25 0.57
N TRP A 67 -1.22 -9.46 1.74
CA TRP A 67 -0.11 -10.37 1.94
C TRP A 67 -0.47 -11.79 1.54
N SER A 68 -1.66 -12.28 1.90
CA SER A 68 -2.14 -13.62 1.50
C SER A 68 -2.53 -13.74 0.02
N THR A 69 -2.90 -12.64 -0.63
CA THR A 69 -3.39 -12.62 -2.02
C THR A 69 -2.26 -12.58 -3.04
N PHE A 70 -1.15 -11.91 -2.71
CA PHE A 70 -0.05 -11.65 -3.65
C PHE A 70 1.19 -12.49 -3.34
N PRO A 71 2.06 -12.73 -4.34
CA PRO A 71 3.35 -13.36 -4.10
C PRO A 71 4.14 -12.55 -3.07
N HIS A 72 4.40 -13.17 -1.93
CA HIS A 72 5.12 -12.56 -0.82
C HIS A 72 6.44 -13.27 -0.55
N HIS A 73 7.43 -12.51 -0.15
CA HIS A 73 8.68 -13.04 0.39
C HIS A 73 8.62 -12.93 1.91
N SER A 74 8.20 -14.01 2.58
CA SER A 74 8.45 -14.17 4.00
C SER A 74 9.88 -14.69 4.13
N SER A 75 10.79 -13.87 4.67
CA SER A 75 12.02 -14.42 5.22
C SER A 75 11.62 -15.23 6.46
N THR A 76 11.35 -16.52 6.29
CA THR A 76 11.35 -17.46 7.40
C THR A 76 12.77 -17.46 7.95
N THR A 77 13.02 -16.65 8.97
CA THR A 77 14.16 -16.85 9.85
C THR A 77 13.92 -18.18 10.54
N THR A 78 14.56 -19.23 10.02
CA THR A 78 14.85 -20.42 10.82
C THR A 78 15.91 -19.96 11.83
N ASP A 79 15.46 -19.52 13.01
CA ASP A 79 16.31 -19.44 14.19
C ASP A 79 16.68 -20.89 14.56
N ASP A 80 17.94 -21.26 14.39
CA ASP A 80 18.60 -22.43 15.00
C ASP A 80 19.75 -21.91 15.89
#